data_AF-A0AAD7DYL0-F1
#
_entry.id   AF-A0AAD7DYL0-F1
#
_cell.length_a   1.000
_cell.length_b   1.000
_cell.length_c   1.000
_cell.angle_alpha   90.00
_cell.angle_beta   90.00
_cell.angle_gamma   90.00
#
_symmetry.space_group_name_H-M   'P 1'
#
loop_
_entity.id
_entity.type
_entity.pdbx_description
1 polymer ?
#
loop_
_entity_poly.entity_id
_entity_poly.type
_entity_poly.pdbx_seq_one_letter_code
_entity_poly.pdbx_strand_id
1 'polypeptide(L)'
;MVVAQNFDITECRLAQEWRRFEAATNCHIVWLLEPKRNSSVTHYTGIMGHPVGQGQLAHTLFAFVHYAFQWSEGAIVLADIQGSSGRLSTYTMGILIFDMMTHTPDGDSGVSDHGGKGIEKWSDQHDCNVFCKTLDLAIGEDDDEQD
;
A
#
# COMPACT_ATOMS: atom_id res chain seq x y z
N MET A 1 10.68 -15.65 12.29
CA MET A 1 9.56 -14.99 12.97
C MET A 1 8.70 -14.38 11.87
N VAL A 2 7.49 -14.91 11.66
CA VAL A 2 6.67 -14.58 10.49
C VAL A 2 5.82 -13.36 10.83
N VAL A 3 6.27 -12.18 10.42
CA VAL A 3 5.35 -11.07 10.16
C VAL A 3 4.77 -11.34 8.77
N ALA A 4 3.44 -11.28 8.64
CA ALA A 4 2.66 -11.69 7.47
C ALA A 4 2.42 -13.21 7.34
N GLN A 5 1.43 -13.73 8.07
CA GLN A 5 0.81 -15.03 7.74
C GLN A 5 -0.69 -14.92 7.43
N ASN A 6 -1.23 -13.71 7.40
CA ASN A 6 -2.68 -13.49 7.37
C ASN A 6 -3.15 -12.56 6.25
N PHE A 7 -2.30 -12.15 5.32
CA PHE A 7 -2.75 -11.40 4.16
C PHE A 7 -1.92 -11.66 2.90
N ASP A 8 -2.58 -11.52 1.75
CA ASP A 8 -1.98 -11.52 0.41
C ASP A 8 -2.36 -10.24 -0.34
N ILE A 9 -1.57 -9.86 -1.35
CA ILE A 9 -1.86 -8.76 -2.27
C ILE A 9 -2.43 -9.34 -3.57
N THR A 10 -3.50 -8.73 -4.10
CA THR A 10 -4.12 -9.22 -5.34
C THR A 10 -3.33 -8.82 -6.59
N GLU A 11 -3.24 -9.73 -7.56
CA GLU A 11 -2.73 -9.44 -8.89
C GLU A 11 -3.77 -8.67 -9.74
N CYS A 12 -3.36 -7.56 -10.34
CA CYS A 12 -4.09 -6.86 -11.39
C CYS A 12 -3.45 -7.11 -12.76
N ARG A 13 -4.26 -7.21 -13.82
CA ARG A 13 -3.80 -7.42 -15.19
C ARG A 13 -4.33 -6.33 -16.11
N LEU A 14 -3.47 -5.85 -17.00
CA LEU A 14 -3.86 -4.91 -18.05
C LEU A 14 -4.60 -5.66 -19.16
N ALA A 15 -5.79 -5.19 -19.51
CA ALA A 15 -6.56 -5.63 -20.66
C ALA A 15 -6.78 -4.45 -21.60
N GLN A 16 -6.42 -4.63 -22.87
CA GLN A 16 -6.66 -3.65 -23.92
C GLN A 16 -7.78 -4.14 -24.83
N GLU A 17 -8.80 -3.30 -25.03
CA GLU A 17 -9.87 -3.61 -25.97
C GLU A 17 -9.57 -2.98 -27.34
N TRP A 18 -9.39 -3.82 -28.37
CA TRP A 18 -9.13 -3.38 -29.75
C TRP A 18 -10.41 -3.02 -30.51
N ARG A 19 -11.39 -2.36 -29.87
CA ARG A 19 -12.54 -1.84 -30.62
C ARG A 19 -12.16 -0.50 -31.24
N ARG A 20 -12.08 -0.46 -32.57
CA ARG A 20 -12.01 0.77 -33.36
C ARG A 20 -13.23 1.64 -33.02
N PHE A 21 -13.07 2.57 -32.10
CA PHE A 21 -13.92 3.74 -32.05
C PHE A 21 -13.38 4.70 -33.09
N GLU A 22 -14.11 4.85 -34.21
CA GLU A 22 -13.88 5.93 -35.17
C GLU A 22 -14.28 7.26 -34.52
N ALA A 23 -13.42 7.80 -33.66
CA ALA A 23 -13.63 9.11 -33.05
C ALA A 23 -12.29 9.84 -32.91
N ALA A 24 -11.86 10.47 -34.01
CA ALA A 24 -11.03 11.67 -34.16
C ALA A 24 -9.72 11.86 -33.34
N THR A 25 -9.32 10.95 -32.47
CA THR A 25 -8.06 11.02 -31.68
C THR A 25 -7.54 9.61 -31.44
N ASN A 26 -6.20 9.42 -31.48
CA ASN A 26 -5.52 8.15 -31.17
C ASN A 26 -5.62 7.81 -29.66
N CYS A 27 -6.85 7.70 -29.14
CA CYS A 27 -7.11 7.34 -27.76
C CYS A 27 -7.45 5.85 -27.68
N HIS A 28 -6.68 5.11 -26.88
CA HIS A 28 -6.94 3.71 -26.57
C HIS A 28 -7.60 3.62 -25.20
N ILE A 29 -8.65 2.79 -25.09
CA ILE A 29 -9.26 2.46 -23.81
C ILE A 29 -8.52 1.24 -23.25
N VAL A 30 -7.96 1.39 -22.05
CA VAL A 30 -7.27 0.32 -21.33
C VAL A 30 -8.00 0.10 -20.01
N TRP A 31 -8.25 -1.16 -19.68
CA TRP A 31 -8.89 -1.56 -18.43
C TRP A 31 -7.93 -2.37 -17.57
N LEU A 32 -7.99 -2.17 -16.25
CA LEU A 32 -7.38 -3.07 -15.29
C LEU A 32 -8.41 -4.11 -14.86
N LEU A 33 -8.05 -5.38 -14.93
CA LEU A 33 -8.88 -6.50 -14.52
C LEU A 33 -8.23 -7.23 -13.34
N GLU A 34 -9.06 -7.63 -12.38
CA GLU A 34 -8.65 -8.39 -11.20
C GLU A 34 -9.69 -9.49 -10.88
N PRO A 35 -9.29 -10.55 -10.14
CA PRO A 35 -10.23 -11.57 -9.70
C PRO A 35 -11.40 -10.97 -8.90
N LYS A 36 -12.62 -11.42 -9.16
CA LYS A 36 -13.80 -10.98 -8.42
C LYS A 36 -13.70 -11.39 -6.94
N ARG A 37 -13.91 -10.42 -6.04
CA ARG A 37 -13.86 -10.59 -4.58
C ARG A 37 -15.26 -10.54 -3.95
N ASN A 38 -15.31 -10.87 -2.65
CA ASN A 38 -16.49 -10.65 -1.82
C ASN A 38 -16.74 -9.14 -1.67
N SER A 39 -18.01 -8.72 -1.57
CA SER A 39 -18.37 -7.30 -1.69
C SER A 39 -18.16 -6.45 -0.43
N SER A 40 -17.77 -7.07 0.70
CA SER A 40 -17.50 -6.33 1.94
C SER A 40 -16.03 -5.92 1.97
N VAL A 41 -15.78 -4.62 1.85
CA VAL A 41 -14.45 -4.00 1.87
C VAL A 41 -14.25 -3.26 3.19
N THR A 42 -13.04 -3.38 3.74
CA THR A 42 -12.58 -2.61 4.89
C THR A 42 -11.41 -1.73 4.44
N HIS A 43 -11.51 -0.42 4.68
CA HIS A 43 -10.39 0.50 4.54
C HIS A 43 -9.63 0.54 5.86
N TYR A 44 -8.33 0.32 5.80
CA TYR A 44 -7.42 0.34 6.96
C TYR A 44 -6.66 1.66 7.05
N THR A 45 -6.28 2.23 5.91
CA THR A 45 -5.77 3.60 5.79
C THR A 45 -6.53 4.33 4.68
N GLY A 46 -6.45 5.66 4.69
CA GLY A 46 -6.85 6.49 3.56
C GLY A 46 -5.63 6.98 2.79
N ILE A 47 -5.87 7.87 1.83
CA ILE A 47 -4.80 8.47 1.01
C ILE A 47 -3.87 9.33 1.88
N MET A 48 -4.42 10.32 2.60
CA MET A 48 -3.65 11.24 3.46
C MET A 48 -3.87 10.99 4.96
N GLY A 49 -4.40 9.82 5.29
CA GLY A 49 -4.80 9.46 6.64
C GLY A 49 -4.32 8.05 6.98
N HIS A 50 -3.36 7.97 7.88
CA HIS A 50 -2.77 6.74 8.39
C HIS A 50 -3.11 6.60 9.89
N PRO A 51 -4.40 6.48 10.27
CA PRO A 51 -4.78 6.42 11.67
C PRO A 51 -4.29 5.12 12.30
N VAL A 52 -3.53 5.20 13.39
CA VAL A 52 -3.07 4.01 14.13
C VAL A 52 -4.28 3.19 14.58
N GLY A 53 -4.53 2.12 13.84
CA GLY A 53 -5.65 1.22 14.11
C GLY A 53 -5.38 0.35 15.33
N GLN A 54 -6.45 -0.08 16.00
CA GLN A 54 -6.36 -0.98 17.14
C GLN A 54 -6.36 -2.45 16.69
N GLY A 55 -5.58 -3.27 17.38
CA GLY A 55 -5.56 -4.72 17.19
C GLY A 55 -4.45 -5.23 16.28
N GLN A 56 -4.29 -6.55 16.28
CA GLN A 56 -3.13 -7.22 15.68
C GLN A 56 -3.02 -7.00 14.17
N LEU A 57 -4.15 -7.05 13.45
CA LEU A 57 -4.18 -6.83 12.00
C LEU A 57 -3.73 -5.41 11.66
N ALA A 58 -4.28 -4.39 12.32
CA ALA A 58 -3.90 -3.01 12.10
C ALA A 58 -2.40 -2.82 12.38
N HIS A 59 -1.91 -3.24 13.55
CA HIS A 59 -0.48 -3.12 13.85
C HIS A 59 0.42 -3.84 12.83
N THR A 60 -0.03 -4.99 12.29
CA THR A 60 0.71 -5.71 11.24
C THR A 60 0.74 -4.90 9.94
N LEU A 61 -0.38 -4.30 9.52
CA LEU A 61 -0.46 -3.46 8.32
C LEU A 61 0.41 -2.20 8.48
N PHE A 62 0.36 -1.55 9.63
CA PHE A 62 1.20 -0.37 9.92
C PHE A 62 2.71 -0.71 9.88
N ALA A 63 3.09 -1.85 10.46
CA ALA A 63 4.47 -2.32 10.37
C ALA A 63 4.86 -2.70 8.95
N PHE A 64 3.92 -3.20 8.13
CA PHE A 64 4.15 -3.46 6.71
C PHE A 64 4.38 -2.17 5.90
N VAL A 65 3.64 -1.09 6.18
CA VAL A 65 3.91 0.23 5.56
C VAL A 65 5.30 0.73 5.92
N HIS A 66 5.65 0.68 7.21
CA HIS A 66 6.98 1.09 7.68
C HIS A 66 8.10 0.24 7.08
N TYR A 67 7.88 -1.08 6.99
CA TYR A 67 8.81 -1.98 6.32
C TYR A 67 9.00 -1.60 4.85
N ALA A 68 7.93 -1.31 4.11
CA ALA A 68 8.02 -0.88 2.72
C ALA A 68 8.80 0.43 2.56
N PHE A 69 8.58 1.40 3.47
CA PHE A 69 9.34 2.66 3.49
C PHE A 69 10.82 2.43 3.73
N GLN A 70 11.19 1.68 4.76
CA GLN A 70 12.60 1.40 5.06
C GLN A 70 13.27 0.55 3.98
N TRP A 71 12.59 -0.49 3.48
CA TRP A 71 13.12 -1.37 2.43
C TRP A 71 13.33 -0.64 1.10
N SER A 72 12.52 0.40 0.84
CA SER A 72 12.68 1.26 -0.33
C SER A 72 13.60 2.46 -0.10
N GLU A 73 14.34 2.48 1.02
CA GLU A 73 15.25 3.60 1.38
C GLU A 73 14.53 4.96 1.38
N GLY A 74 13.28 4.97 1.84
CA GLY A 74 12.45 6.16 1.91
C GLY A 74 11.70 6.53 0.63
N ALA A 75 11.80 5.72 -0.43
CA ALA A 75 11.21 6.05 -1.73
C ALA A 75 9.71 5.73 -1.85
N ILE A 76 9.15 4.86 -1.00
CA ILE A 76 7.75 4.43 -1.11
C ILE A 76 7.07 4.37 0.26
N VAL A 77 5.98 5.10 0.42
CA VAL A 77 5.01 4.88 1.49
C VAL A 77 3.73 4.29 0.89
N LEU A 78 3.24 3.19 1.44
CA LEU A 78 1.94 2.62 1.06
C LEU A 78 0.78 3.39 1.71
N ALA A 79 -0.23 3.72 0.92
CA ALA A 79 -1.41 4.49 1.32
C ALA A 79 -2.70 3.83 0.81
N ASP A 80 -3.84 4.29 1.34
CA ASP A 80 -5.19 3.78 1.04
C ASP A 80 -5.30 2.25 1.02
N ILE A 81 -4.72 1.62 2.05
CA ILE A 81 -4.71 0.17 2.18
C ILE A 81 -6.13 -0.27 2.50
N GLN A 82 -6.70 -1.05 1.59
CA GLN A 82 -8.02 -1.63 1.72
C GLN A 82 -7.97 -3.13 1.44
N GLY A 83 -8.93 -3.85 2.00
CA GLY A 83 -8.98 -5.29 1.84
C GLY A 83 -10.32 -5.91 2.17
N SER A 84 -10.41 -7.21 1.94
CA SER A 84 -11.59 -8.02 2.25
C SER A 84 -11.17 -9.40 2.73
N SER A 85 -11.98 -10.04 3.56
CA SER A 85 -11.74 -11.42 3.97
C SER A 85 -11.83 -12.36 2.76
N GLY A 86 -10.85 -13.23 2.59
CA GLY A 86 -10.77 -14.14 1.46
C GLY A 86 -9.83 -15.31 1.69
N ARG A 87 -9.73 -16.17 0.67
CA ARG A 87 -8.78 -17.29 0.67
C ARG A 87 -7.41 -16.81 0.23
N LEU A 88 -6.41 -17.02 1.08
CA LEU A 88 -5.02 -16.75 0.76
C LEU A 88 -4.44 -17.85 -0.15
N SER A 89 -3.30 -17.57 -0.77
CA SER A 89 -2.48 -18.48 -1.56
C SER A 89 -2.01 -19.70 -0.76
N THR A 90 -1.88 -19.56 0.56
CA THR A 90 -1.63 -20.64 1.52
C THR A 90 -2.85 -21.53 1.78
N TYR A 91 -3.97 -21.26 1.10
CA TYR A 91 -5.27 -21.92 1.24
C TYR A 91 -6.01 -21.67 2.56
N THR A 92 -5.48 -20.84 3.45
CA THR A 92 -6.14 -20.41 4.70
C THR A 92 -7.06 -19.21 4.47
N MET A 93 -7.91 -18.89 5.45
CA MET A 93 -8.67 -17.63 5.47
C MET A 93 -7.80 -16.50 6.02
N GLY A 94 -7.85 -15.34 5.37
CA GLY A 94 -7.16 -14.14 5.81
C GLY A 94 -7.70 -12.91 5.10
N ILE A 95 -6.88 -11.87 5.01
CA ILE A 95 -7.23 -10.60 4.37
C ILE A 95 -6.57 -10.53 2.99
N LEU A 96 -7.34 -10.28 1.95
CA LEU A 96 -6.81 -9.93 0.64
C LEU A 96 -6.75 -8.42 0.54
N ILE A 97 -5.55 -7.87 0.39
CA ILE A 97 -5.29 -6.46 0.15
C ILE A 97 -5.30 -6.20 -1.35
N PHE A 98 -5.83 -5.05 -1.76
CA PHE A 98 -5.92 -4.66 -3.15
C PHE A 98 -6.02 -3.14 -3.27
N ASP A 99 -5.82 -2.63 -4.49
CA ASP A 99 -6.00 -1.21 -4.83
C ASP A 99 -5.28 -0.27 -3.86
N MET A 100 -4.05 -0.66 -3.49
CA MET A 100 -3.17 0.18 -2.68
C MET A 100 -2.64 1.33 -3.53
N MET A 101 -2.44 2.46 -2.87
CA MET A 101 -1.79 3.62 -3.46
C MET A 101 -0.42 3.82 -2.84
N THR A 102 0.39 4.66 -3.47
CA THR A 102 1.75 4.96 -3.01
C THR A 102 1.99 6.45 -2.96
N HIS A 103 2.84 6.85 -2.01
CA HIS A 103 3.53 8.13 -2.04
C HIS A 103 4.99 7.92 -2.39
N THR A 104 5.48 8.68 -3.35
CA THR A 104 6.89 8.71 -3.75
C THR A 104 7.45 10.12 -3.56
N PRO A 105 8.78 10.33 -3.50
CA PRO A 105 9.34 11.67 -3.37
C PRO A 105 8.85 12.62 -4.47
N ASP A 106 8.82 12.15 -5.72
CA ASP A 106 8.51 12.95 -6.91
C ASP A 106 7.01 13.04 -7.25
N GLY A 107 6.18 12.20 -6.61
CA GLY A 107 4.73 12.25 -6.81
C GLY A 107 4.27 11.61 -8.13
N ASP A 108 5.03 10.65 -8.68
CA ASP A 108 4.84 10.14 -10.04
C ASP A 108 4.31 8.70 -10.12
N SER A 109 3.94 8.09 -8.98
CA SER A 109 3.44 6.72 -8.95
C SER A 109 1.96 6.57 -9.31
N GLY A 110 1.21 7.67 -9.41
CA GLY A 110 -0.21 7.65 -9.81
C GLY A 110 -0.96 8.93 -9.44
N VAL A 111 -2.25 8.98 -9.79
CA VAL A 111 -3.10 10.18 -9.63
C VAL A 111 -3.26 10.63 -8.17
N SER A 112 -3.13 9.71 -7.23
CA SER A 112 -3.29 9.98 -5.79
C SER A 112 -1.95 10.02 -5.05
N ASP A 113 -0.84 10.09 -5.77
CA ASP A 113 0.47 10.28 -5.17
C ASP A 113 0.64 11.74 -4.76
N HIS A 114 0.72 11.98 -3.45
CA HIS A 114 0.89 13.32 -2.89
C HIS A 114 2.36 13.72 -2.68
N GLY A 115 3.29 12.95 -3.24
CA GLY A 115 4.71 13.29 -3.20
C GLY A 115 5.30 13.16 -1.80
N GLY A 116 6.38 13.91 -1.57
CA GLY A 116 6.95 14.10 -0.23
C GLY A 116 5.95 14.56 0.85
N LYS A 117 4.87 15.26 0.49
CA LYS A 117 3.83 15.65 1.47
C LYS A 117 3.06 14.45 2.01
N GLY A 118 2.83 13.44 1.16
CA GLY A 118 2.22 12.19 1.58
C GLY A 118 3.14 11.40 2.51
N ILE A 119 4.44 11.39 2.21
CA ILE A 119 5.47 10.77 3.05
C ILE A 119 5.58 11.46 4.41
N GLU A 120 5.69 12.78 4.44
CA GLU A 120 5.69 13.60 5.67
C GLU A 120 4.43 13.32 6.49
N LYS A 121 3.27 13.27 5.83
CA LYS A 121 1.99 13.02 6.51
C LYS A 121 1.94 11.65 7.16
N TRP A 122 2.49 10.63 6.51
CA TRP A 122 2.62 9.31 7.12
C TRP A 122 3.60 9.33 8.29
N SER A 123 4.77 9.96 8.14
CA SER A 123 5.77 10.07 9.20
C SER A 123 5.20 10.73 10.46
N ASP A 124 4.43 11.82 10.31
CA ASP A 124 3.74 12.51 11.40
C ASP A 124 2.73 11.64 12.16
N GLN A 125 2.14 10.67 11.48
CA GLN A 125 1.02 9.86 12.01
C GLN A 125 1.46 8.46 12.45
N HIS A 126 2.67 8.05 12.04
CA HIS A 126 3.20 6.72 12.33
C HIS A 126 3.78 6.68 13.73
N ASP A 127 3.30 5.73 14.53
CA ASP A 127 3.91 5.36 15.80
C ASP A 127 4.37 3.90 15.76
N CYS A 128 5.65 3.68 16.04
CA CYS A 128 6.27 2.36 16.00
C CYS A 128 5.62 1.42 17.02
N ASN A 129 4.84 0.48 16.50
CA ASN A 129 4.20 -0.54 17.31
C ASN A 129 5.15 -1.74 17.59
N VAL A 130 4.65 -2.74 18.31
CA VAL A 130 5.42 -3.93 18.70
C VAL A 130 6.01 -4.67 17.50
N PHE A 131 5.33 -4.72 16.35
CA PHE A 131 5.82 -5.39 15.15
C PHE A 131 6.94 -4.60 14.47
N CYS A 132 6.85 -3.27 14.42
CA CYS A 132 7.94 -2.42 13.93
C CYS A 132 9.23 -2.68 14.71
N LYS A 133 9.13 -2.68 16.05
CA LYS A 133 10.28 -2.93 16.95
C LYS A 133 10.81 -4.35 16.82
N THR A 134 9.91 -5.32 16.64
CA THR A 134 10.26 -6.73 16.47
C THR A 134 10.97 -6.99 15.13
N LEU A 135 10.68 -6.19 14.12
CA LEU A 135 11.32 -6.19 12.81
C LEU A 135 12.58 -5.31 12.74
N ASP A 136 12.95 -4.66 13.86
CA ASP A 136 14.08 -3.72 13.94
C ASP A 136 13.98 -2.59 12.90
N LEU A 137 12.77 -2.04 12.75
CA LEU A 137 12.54 -0.95 11.82
C LEU A 137 12.94 0.38 12.44
N ALA A 138 13.90 1.07 11.82
CA ALA A 138 14.33 2.40 12.20
C ALA A 138 13.35 3.44 11.67
N ILE A 139 13.09 4.46 12.48
CA ILE A 139 12.62 5.74 11.95
C ILE A 139 13.90 6.44 11.54
N GLY A 140 14.08 6.73 10.24
CA GLY A 140 15.36 7.17 9.66
C GLY A 140 16.14 8.09 10.60
N GLU A 141 17.35 7.68 10.96
CA GLU A 141 18.30 8.59 11.59
C GLU A 141 18.77 9.53 10.47
N ASP A 142 18.62 10.84 10.70
CA ASP A 142 19.38 11.81 9.94
C ASP A 142 20.85 11.47 10.19
N ASP A 143 21.55 10.96 9.18
CA ASP A 143 23.00 10.86 9.19
C ASP A 143 23.54 12.29 9.26
N ASP A 144 23.67 12.82 10.48
CA ASP A 144 24.48 13.99 10.77
C ASP A 144 25.93 13.63 10.39
N GLU A 145 26.30 13.86 9.13
CA GLU A 145 27.69 13.95 8.69
C GLU A 145 28.36 15.09 9.49
N GLN A 146 28.94 14.73 10.63
CA GLN A 146 30.00 15.50 11.27
C GLN A 146 31.33 15.00 10.72
N ASP A 147 31.86 15.73 9.74
CA ASP A 147 33.30 15.79 9.42
C ASP A 147 33.74 17.26 9.23
#